data_AF-A0A967HX34-F1
#
_entry.id   AF-A0A967HX34-F1
#
_cell.length_a   1.000
_cell.length_b   1.000
_cell.length_c   1.000
_cell.angle_alpha   90.00
_cell.angle_beta   90.00
_cell.angle_gamma   90.00
#
_symmetry.space_group_name_H-M   'P 1'
#
loop_
_entity.id
_entity.type
_entity.pdbx_description
1 polymer ?
#
loop_
_entity_poly.entity_id
_entity_poly.type
_entity_poly.pdbx_seq_one_letter_code
_entity_poly.pdbx_strand_id
1 'polypeptide(L)' 'MNEKHVKLFDHSDKEQVIMTARYLAAEAGFNETNQFLIATAASELATNIVKYAKEGEVI' A
#
# COMPACT_ATOMS: atom_id res chain seq x y z
N MET A 1 11.58 11.69 7.73
CA MET A 1 10.62 10.80 7.05
C MET A 1 10.08 9.87 8.10
N ASN A 2 8.76 9.82 8.30
CA ASN A 2 8.12 8.84 9.18
C ASN A 2 7.73 7.63 8.32
N GLU A 3 8.31 6.48 8.65
CA GLU A 3 8.00 5.18 8.06
C GLU A 3 6.62 4.70 8.51
N LYS A 4 5.86 4.03 7.63
CA LYS A 4 4.50 3.53 7.93
C LYS A 4 4.40 2.05 7.57
N HIS A 5 4.28 1.24 8.61
CA HIS A 5 4.20 -0.21 8.48
C HIS A 5 2.73 -0.65 8.34
N VAL A 6 2.41 -1.41 7.29
CA VAL A 6 1.11 -2.06 7.11
C VAL A 6 1.30 -3.57 7.13
N LYS A 7 0.73 -4.23 8.15
CA LYS A 7 0.70 -5.70 8.25
C LYS A 7 -0.43 -6.24 7.37
N LEU A 8 -0.15 -7.35 6.68
CA LEU A 8 -1.09 -8.00 5.77
C LEU A 8 -1.38 -9.41 6.24
N PHE A 9 -2.65 -9.68 6.52
CA PHE A 9 -3.18 -10.97 6.97
C PHE A 9 -4.19 -11.54 5.96
N ASP A 10 -5.05 -10.71 5.37
CA ASP A 10 -6.00 -11.16 4.36
C ASP A 10 -6.35 -10.09 3.32
N HIS A 11 -7.30 -10.40 2.43
CA HIS A 11 -7.66 -9.51 1.33
C HIS A 11 -8.37 -8.21 1.76
N SER A 12 -8.90 -8.13 2.98
CA SER A 12 -9.53 -6.93 3.54
C SER A 12 -8.51 -5.84 3.87
N ASP A 13 -7.23 -6.19 4.09
CA ASP A 13 -6.16 -5.23 4.40
C ASP A 13 -5.76 -4.34 3.21
N LYS A 14 -6.19 -4.68 1.99
CA LYS A 14 -5.83 -3.95 0.76
C LYS A 14 -6.32 -2.51 0.76
N GLU A 15 -7.50 -2.24 1.33
CA GLU A 15 -8.02 -0.87 1.43
C GLU A 15 -7.11 0.01 2.28
N GLN A 16 -6.57 -0.54 3.38
CA GLN A 16 -5.66 0.19 4.25
C GLN A 16 -4.33 0.49 3.54
N VAL A 17 -3.81 -0.44 2.74
CA VAL A 17 -2.62 -0.20 1.90
C VAL A 17 -2.86 0.92 0.90
N ILE A 18 -3.98 0.87 0.17
CA ILE A 18 -4.34 1.89 -0.82
C ILE A 18 -4.43 3.27 -0.17
N MET A 19 -5.15 3.37 0.95
CA MET A 19 -5.34 4.65 1.64
C MET A 19 -4.03 5.20 2.19
N THR A 20 -3.20 4.34 2.79
CA THR A 20 -1.89 4.73 3.33
C THR A 20 -0.94 5.18 2.22
N ALA A 21 -0.87 4.45 1.11
CA ALA A 21 -0.02 4.79 -0.02
C ALA A 21 -0.45 6.10 -0.68
N ARG A 22 -1.76 6.35 -0.84
CA ARG A 22 -2.25 7.64 -1.36
C ARG A 22 -1.91 8.80 -0.43
N TYR A 23 -2.10 8.61 0.88
CA TYR A 23 -1.78 9.62 1.88
C TYR A 23 -0.29 10.00 1.85
N LEU A 24 0.60 9.00 1.86
CA LEU A 24 2.05 9.23 1.82
C LEU A 24 2.50 9.87 0.50
N ALA A 25 1.93 9.45 -0.63
CA ALA A 25 2.21 10.06 -1.92
C ALA A 25 1.75 11.53 -1.97
N ALA A 26 0.61 11.85 -1.35
CA ALA A 26 0.14 13.22 -1.22
C ALA A 26 1.08 14.06 -0.33
N GLU A 27 1.51 13.54 0.82
CA GLU A 27 2.50 14.21 1.69
C GLU A 27 3.84 14.45 0.99
N ALA A 28 4.23 13.56 0.09
CA ALA A 28 5.44 13.69 -0.74
C ALA A 28 5.26 14.66 -1.93
N GLY A 29 4.07 15.24 -2.13
CA GLY A 29 3.80 16.23 -3.18
C GLY A 29 3.47 15.65 -4.56
N PHE A 30 3.16 14.36 -4.66
CA PHE A 30 2.71 13.76 -5.92
C PHE A 30 1.30 14.26 -6.28
N ASN A 31 1.06 14.45 -7.58
CA ASN A 31 -0.29 14.75 -8.09
C ASN A 31 -1.23 13.54 -7.98
N GLU A 32 -2.53 13.76 -8.15
CA GLU A 32 -3.54 12.71 -7.95
C GLU A 32 -3.34 11.49 -8.85
N THR A 33 -2.91 11.68 -10.10
CA THR A 33 -2.61 10.59 -11.03
C THR A 33 -1.49 9.70 -10.50
N ASN A 34 -0.39 10.31 -10.02
CA ASN A 34 0.74 9.58 -9.48
C ASN A 34 0.39 8.92 -8.14
N GLN A 35 -0.39 9.57 -7.28
CA GLN A 35 -0.91 8.95 -6.06
C GLN A 35 -1.71 7.68 -6.36
N PHE A 36 -2.56 7.71 -7.39
CA PHE A 36 -3.36 6.56 -7.80
C PHE A 36 -2.49 5.40 -8.34
N LEU A 37 -1.47 5.71 -9.16
CA LEU A 37 -0.53 4.72 -9.68
C LEU A 37 0.30 4.08 -8.56
N ILE A 38 0.80 4.87 -7.61
CA ILE A 38 1.56 4.39 -6.45
C ILE A 38 0.68 3.46 -5.59
N ALA A 39 -0.56 3.87 -5.30
CA ALA A 39 -1.48 3.07 -4.50
C ALA A 39 -1.88 1.76 -5.19
N THR A 40 -2.02 1.77 -6.52
CA THR A 40 -2.24 0.55 -7.31
C THR A 40 -1.06 -0.40 -7.18
N ALA A 41 0.17 0.09 -7.35
CA ALA A 41 1.38 -0.73 -7.22
C ALA A 41 1.51 -1.34 -5.82
N ALA A 42 1.23 -0.57 -4.76
CA ALA A 42 1.25 -1.05 -3.38
C ALA A 42 0.18 -2.13 -3.13
N SER A 43 -1.03 -1.97 -3.67
CA SER A 43 -2.11 -2.96 -3.57
C SER A 43 -1.80 -4.27 -4.30
N GLU A 44 -1.16 -4.20 -5.47
CA GLU A 44 -0.70 -5.40 -6.20
C GLU A 44 0.40 -6.14 -5.42
N LEU A 45 1.34 -5.40 -4.81
CA LEU A 45 2.34 -5.99 -3.94
C LEU A 45 1.69 -6.68 -2.73
N ALA A 46 0.73 -6.02 -2.08
CA ALA A 46 -0.02 -6.59 -0.96
C ALA A 46 -0.79 -7.85 -1.37
N THR A 47 -1.41 -7.84 -2.55
CA THR A 47 -2.10 -9.00 -3.13
C THR A 47 -1.14 -10.16 -3.31
N ASN A 48 0.07 -9.92 -3.84
CA ASN A 48 1.07 -10.95 -4.03
C ASN A 48 1.58 -11.51 -2.70
N ILE A 49 1.80 -10.66 -1.70
CA ILE A 49 2.19 -11.09 -0.34
C ILE A 49 1.13 -12.03 0.24
N VAL A 50 -0.14 -11.59 0.30
CA VAL A 50 -1.21 -12.42 0.87
C VAL A 50 -1.41 -13.72 0.08
N LYS A 51 -1.33 -13.66 -1.26
CA LYS A 51 -1.60 -14.82 -2.12
C LYS A 51 -0.48 -15.85 -2.11
N TYR A 52 0.77 -15.43 -2.08
CA TYR A 52 1.93 -16.31 -2.28
C TYR A 52 2.75 -16.54 -1.00
N ALA A 53 2.87 -15.53 -0.14
CA ALA A 53 3.58 -15.64 1.14
C ALA A 53 2.66 -16.03 2.32
N LYS A 54 1.34 -15.98 2.14
CA LYS A 54 0.27 -16.21 3.15
C LYS A 54 0.21 -15.14 4.25
N GLU A 55 1.33 -14.52 4.61
CA GLU A 55 1.44 -13.35 5.51
C GLU A 55 2.67 -12.49 5.15
N GLY A 56 2.68 -11.19 5.49
CA GLY A 56 3.84 -10.31 5.28
C GLY A 56 3.61 -8.82 5.61
N GLU A 57 4.58 -7.97 5.32
CA GLU A 57 4.60 -6.54 5.68
C GLU A 57 5.00 -5.66 4.49
N VAL A 58 4.34 -4.49 4.36
CA VAL A 58 4.73 -3.42 3.42
C VAL A 58 5.20 -2.22 4.25
N ILE A 59 6.36 -1.68 3.85
CA ILE A 59 7.08 -0.57 4.51
C ILE A 59 7.10 0.65 3.59
#